data_AF-A0A7W0M449-F1
#
_entry.id   AF-A0A7W0M449-F1
#
_cell.length_a   1.000
_cell.length_b   1.000
_cell.length_c   1.000
_cell.angle_alpha   90.00
_cell.angle_beta   90.00
_cell.angle_gamma   90.00
#
_symmetry.space_group_name_H-M   'P 1'
#
loop_
_entity.id
_entity.type
_entity.pdbx_description
1 polymer ?
#
loop_
_entity_poly.entity_id
_entity_poly.type
_entity_poly.pdbx_seq_one_letter_code
_entity_poly.pdbx_strand_id
1 'polypeptide(L)'
;MLPIDVGLEDETETLFLEIIEALSSGDRPGWVPEPVAESALKVLDALDRSADSIEVTTSRETTFEIRPATAERAVWRPALPVSHEVTSAVGRLEKVDLRDHQFRIRDDVGNAIALRHVVDAERVASLINQRVTATGQASRGARGGVAGS
;
A
#
# COMPACT_ATOMS: atom_id res chain seq x y z
N MET A 1 -9.23 34.05 11.95
CA MET A 1 -8.01 33.22 12.01
C MET A 1 -8.22 32.25 13.16
N LEU A 2 -8.52 30.99 12.87
CA LEU A 2 -8.68 29.99 13.93
C LEU A 2 -7.30 29.77 14.58
N PRO A 3 -7.21 29.62 15.91
CA PRO A 3 -5.99 29.14 16.54
C PRO A 3 -5.87 27.66 16.13
N ILE A 4 -5.21 27.40 15.01
CA ILE A 4 -4.60 26.10 14.83
C ILE A 4 -3.43 26.11 15.82
N ASP A 5 -3.64 25.27 16.81
CA ASP A 5 -2.92 25.08 18.04
C ASP A 5 -1.40 25.04 17.81
N VAL A 6 -0.65 25.99 18.40
CA VAL A 6 0.82 26.08 18.27
C VAL A 6 1.49 24.74 18.60
N GLY A 7 0.90 23.96 19.52
CA GLY A 7 1.42 22.64 19.88
C GLY A 7 1.27 21.58 18.78
N LEU A 8 0.28 21.68 17.89
CA LEU A 8 0.06 20.72 16.81
C LEU A 8 1.05 20.93 15.67
N GLU A 9 1.46 22.17 15.42
CA GLU A 9 2.52 22.48 14.44
C GLU A 9 3.87 21.92 14.91
N ASP A 10 4.23 22.13 16.18
CA ASP A 10 5.46 21.60 16.77
C ASP A 10 5.51 20.06 16.78
N GLU A 11 4.40 19.41 17.13
CA GLU A 11 4.28 17.95 17.11
C GLU A 11 4.40 17.40 15.67
N THR A 12 3.73 18.05 14.72
CA THR A 12 3.78 17.65 13.30
C THR A 12 5.19 17.82 12.73
N GLU A 13 5.88 18.92 13.04
CA GLU A 13 7.28 19.12 12.64
C GLU A 13 8.17 18.02 13.22
N THR A 14 7.99 17.69 14.50
CA THR A 14 8.76 16.62 15.17
C THR A 14 8.59 15.28 14.47
N LEU A 15 7.34 14.86 14.24
CA LEU A 15 7.03 13.60 13.55
C LEU A 15 7.54 13.59 12.11
N PHE A 16 7.46 14.72 11.41
CA PHE A 16 7.98 14.85 10.05
C PHE A 16 9.51 14.69 10.03
N LEU A 17 10.22 15.35 10.95
CA LEU A 17 11.68 15.24 11.04
C LEU A 17 12.12 13.82 11.40
N GLU A 18 11.41 13.12 12.28
CA GLU A 18 11.67 11.70 12.57
C GLU A 18 11.53 10.82 11.32
N ILE A 19 10.56 11.11 10.44
CA ILE A 19 10.42 10.39 9.16
C ILE A 19 11.61 10.69 8.23
N ILE A 20 12.05 11.94 8.13
CA ILE A 20 13.21 12.32 7.31
C ILE A 20 14.49 11.64 7.82
N GLU A 21 14.71 11.64 9.13
CA GLU A 21 15.81 10.93 9.76
C GLU A 21 15.74 9.43 9.46
N ALA A 22 14.57 8.81 9.61
CA ALA A 22 14.36 7.41 9.31
C ALA A 22 14.60 7.05 7.83
N LEU A 23 14.28 7.95 6.90
CA LEU A 23 14.58 7.80 5.48
C LEU A 23 16.09 7.84 5.19
N SER A 24 16.84 8.61 5.99
CA SER A 24 18.30 8.70 5.94
C SER A 24 18.97 7.48 6.58
N SER A 25 18.51 7.05 7.76
CA SER A 25 19.10 5.94 8.53
C SER A 25 18.71 4.56 8.02
N GLY A 26 17.55 4.44 7.36
CA GLY A 26 17.01 3.16 6.93
C GLY A 26 16.23 2.41 8.03
N ASP A 27 15.87 3.08 9.13
CA ASP A 27 15.14 2.47 10.25
C ASP A 27 13.75 3.09 10.41
N ARG A 28 12.69 2.34 10.06
CA ARG A 28 11.29 2.78 10.22
C ARG A 28 10.91 2.88 11.72
N PRO A 29 10.43 4.04 12.22
CA PRO A 29 9.94 4.16 13.58
C PRO A 29 8.68 3.31 13.81
N GLY A 30 8.59 2.66 14.98
CA GLY A 30 7.50 1.74 15.30
C GLY A 30 6.11 2.38 15.38
N TRP A 31 6.03 3.71 15.56
CA TRP A 31 4.77 4.44 15.59
C TRP A 31 4.19 4.72 14.19
N VAL A 32 4.98 4.58 13.13
CA VAL A 32 4.59 4.96 11.77
C VAL A 32 3.45 4.07 11.28
N PRO A 33 2.26 4.65 11.00
CA PRO A 33 1.14 3.89 10.45
C PRO A 33 1.36 3.62 8.95
N GLU A 34 0.66 2.61 8.44
CA GLU A 34 0.88 2.13 7.06
C GLU A 34 0.70 3.19 5.96
N PRO A 35 -0.30 4.10 6.01
CA PRO A 35 -0.41 5.17 5.02
C PRO A 35 0.80 6.11 4.98
N VAL A 36 1.47 6.31 6.12
CA VAL A 36 2.68 7.13 6.19
C VAL A 36 3.86 6.36 5.60
N ALA A 37 3.97 5.06 5.86
CA ALA A 37 4.99 4.22 5.26
C ALA A 37 4.88 4.15 3.72
N GLU A 38 3.66 3.98 3.19
CA GLU A 38 3.39 4.07 1.75
C GLU A 38 3.77 5.43 1.16
N SER A 39 3.55 6.51 1.92
CA SER A 39 3.90 7.86 1.49
C SER A 39 5.41 8.09 1.50
N ALA A 40 6.11 7.58 2.51
CA ALA A 40 7.57 7.61 2.58
C ALA A 40 8.22 6.90 1.38
N LEU A 41 7.68 5.75 0.96
CA LEU A 41 8.12 5.07 -0.27
C LEU A 41 7.93 5.94 -1.52
N LYS A 42 6.79 6.62 -1.65
CA LYS A 42 6.53 7.53 -2.78
C LYS A 42 7.48 8.72 -2.79
N VAL A 43 7.83 9.24 -1.61
CA VAL A 43 8.83 10.29 -1.45
C VAL A 43 10.19 9.77 -1.91
N LEU A 44 10.66 8.62 -1.41
CA LEU A 44 11.90 8.01 -1.88
C LEU A 44 11.94 7.81 -3.40
N ASP A 45 10.86 7.31 -4.00
CA ASP A 45 10.78 7.14 -5.44
C ASP A 45 10.84 8.47 -6.20
N ALA A 46 10.32 9.56 -5.63
CA ALA A 46 10.40 10.89 -6.22
C ALA A 46 11.81 11.49 -6.10
N LEU A 47 12.45 11.31 -4.94
CA LEU A 47 13.82 11.75 -4.68
C LEU A 47 14.82 11.02 -5.58
N ASP A 48 14.65 9.71 -5.78
CA ASP A 48 15.46 8.87 -6.66
C ASP A 48 15.41 9.32 -8.13
N ARG A 49 14.30 9.92 -8.55
CA ARG A 49 14.14 10.51 -9.88
C ARG A 49 14.71 11.92 -9.99
N SER A 50 15.06 12.55 -8.86
CA SER A 50 15.45 13.95 -8.79
C SER A 50 16.96 14.13 -8.67
N ALA A 51 17.62 13.36 -7.81
CA ALA A 51 19.06 13.49 -7.54
C ALA A 51 19.65 12.22 -6.91
N ASP A 52 20.97 12.05 -7.07
CA ASP A 52 21.72 10.93 -6.49
C ASP A 52 21.87 11.05 -4.95
N SER A 53 21.94 12.28 -4.45
CA SER A 53 22.02 12.59 -3.01
C SER A 53 21.25 13.88 -2.72
N ILE A 54 20.58 13.91 -1.57
CA ILE A 54 19.74 15.03 -1.13
C ILE A 54 20.10 15.34 0.33
N GLU A 55 20.37 16.61 0.60
CA GLU A 55 20.54 17.12 1.94
C GLU A 55 19.26 17.84 2.38
N VAL A 56 18.76 17.47 3.56
CA VAL A 56 17.63 18.13 4.21
C VAL A 56 18.15 18.80 5.47
N THR A 57 18.19 20.13 5.48
CA THR A 57 18.56 20.92 6.66
C THR A 57 17.32 21.44 7.37
N THR A 58 17.25 21.22 8.68
CA THR A 58 16.12 21.64 9.52
C THR A 58 16.28 23.07 10.03
N SER A 59 15.21 23.60 10.61
CA SER A 59 15.18 24.88 11.35
C SER A 59 16.19 24.90 12.51
N ARG A 60 16.60 23.72 13.01
CA ARG A 60 17.57 23.54 14.10
C ARG A 60 19.00 23.26 13.60
N GLU A 61 19.27 23.50 12.32
CA GLU A 61 20.55 23.25 11.65
C GLU A 61 21.00 21.78 11.61
N THR A 62 20.12 20.84 11.98
CA THR A 62 20.35 19.41 11.76
C THR A 62 20.28 19.12 10.27
N THR A 63 21.27 18.41 9.73
CA THR A 63 21.30 18.04 8.31
C THR A 63 21.23 16.52 8.17
N PHE A 64 20.32 16.05 7.31
CA PHE A 64 20.16 14.65 6.96
C PHE A 64 20.56 14.43 5.51
N GLU A 65 21.45 13.48 5.25
CA GLU A 65 21.78 13.04 3.88
C GLU A 65 20.91 11.83 3.51
N ILE A 66 20.19 11.93 2.40
CA ILE A 66 19.42 10.83 1.84
C ILE A 66 20.04 10.46 0.50
N ARG A 67 20.41 9.19 0.35
CA ARG A 67 20.82 8.59 -0.93
C ARG A 67 19.72 7.67 -1.43
N PRO A 68 18.79 8.17 -2.27
CA PRO A 68 17.57 7.43 -2.58
C PRO A 68 17.85 6.08 -3.25
N ALA A 69 18.87 6.00 -4.10
CA ALA A 69 19.24 4.77 -4.80
C ALA A 69 19.63 3.63 -3.84
N THR A 70 20.19 3.96 -2.67
CA THR A 70 20.68 2.98 -1.68
C THR A 70 19.81 2.91 -0.42
N ALA A 71 18.74 3.70 -0.33
CA ALA A 71 17.85 3.71 0.83
C ALA A 71 17.16 2.36 1.05
N GLU A 72 17.05 1.93 2.32
CA GLU A 72 16.50 0.63 2.71
C GLU A 72 14.96 0.60 2.60
N ARG A 73 14.45 0.43 1.38
CA ARG A 73 13.01 0.40 1.10
C ARG A 73 12.27 -0.75 1.79
N ALA A 74 12.98 -1.81 2.18
CA ALA A 74 12.36 -3.00 2.77
C ALA A 74 11.68 -2.71 4.11
N VAL A 75 12.29 -1.88 4.97
CA VAL A 75 11.72 -1.52 6.29
C VAL A 75 10.45 -0.68 6.19
N TRP A 76 10.26 -0.01 5.05
CA TRP A 76 9.11 0.86 4.78
C TRP A 76 7.97 0.13 4.07
N ARG A 77 8.20 -1.09 3.58
CA ARG A 77 7.13 -1.85 2.93
C ARG A 77 6.12 -2.32 3.97
N PRO A 78 4.81 -2.21 3.69
CA PRO A 78 3.80 -2.88 4.48
C PRO A 78 4.17 -4.35 4.62
N ALA A 79 4.09 -4.87 5.84
CA ALA A 79 3.84 -6.29 5.99
C ALA A 79 2.52 -6.55 5.24
N LEU A 80 2.57 -7.28 4.13
CA LEU A 80 1.37 -7.61 3.37
C LEU A 80 0.36 -8.19 4.38
N PRO A 81 -0.79 -7.53 4.63
CA PRO A 81 -1.80 -8.12 5.47
C PRO A 81 -2.36 -9.30 4.69
N VAL A 82 -1.85 -10.48 5.00
CA VAL A 82 -2.56 -11.73 4.75
C VAL A 82 -3.63 -11.74 5.82
N SER A 83 -4.81 -11.19 5.52
CA SER A 83 -5.93 -11.43 6.41
C SER A 83 -6.27 -12.91 6.28
N HIS A 84 -6.04 -13.68 7.33
CA HIS A 84 -6.53 -15.05 7.42
C HIS A 84 -8.05 -15.10 7.59
N GLU A 85 -8.72 -13.96 7.72
CA GLU A 85 -10.15 -13.85 7.81
C GLU A 85 -10.79 -14.14 6.45
N VAL A 86 -11.59 -15.20 6.42
CA VAL A 86 -12.38 -15.57 5.24
C VAL A 86 -13.45 -14.51 5.01
N THR A 87 -13.35 -13.79 3.90
CA THR A 87 -14.29 -12.74 3.49
C THR A 87 -15.05 -13.21 2.25
N SER A 88 -16.28 -12.71 2.08
CA SER A 88 -17.05 -12.89 0.85
C SER A 88 -17.16 -11.59 0.05
N ALA A 89 -17.11 -11.71 -1.27
CA ALA A 89 -17.30 -10.64 -2.22
C ALA A 89 -18.38 -11.03 -3.23
N VAL A 90 -19.30 -10.12 -3.52
CA VAL A 90 -20.40 -10.36 -4.47
C VAL A 90 -20.25 -9.41 -5.65
N GLY A 91 -20.43 -9.95 -6.86
CA GLY A 91 -20.46 -9.12 -8.05
C GLY A 91 -20.57 -9.93 -9.32
N ARG A 92 -20.33 -9.29 -10.47
CA ARG A 92 -20.36 -9.93 -11.78
C ARG A 92 -18.98 -10.44 -12.17
N LEU A 93 -18.88 -11.71 -12.55
CA LEU A 93 -17.64 -12.26 -13.09
C LEU A 93 -17.37 -11.68 -14.49
N GLU A 94 -16.37 -10.82 -14.64
CA GLU A 94 -16.10 -10.08 -15.88
C GLU A 94 -14.81 -10.53 -16.60
N LYS A 95 -13.93 -11.27 -15.91
CA LYS A 95 -12.71 -11.81 -16.51
C LYS A 95 -12.43 -13.20 -15.98
N VAL A 96 -12.00 -14.08 -16.88
CA VAL A 96 -11.51 -15.43 -16.59
C VAL A 96 -10.19 -15.62 -17.33
N ASP A 97 -9.15 -16.00 -16.60
CA ASP A 97 -7.89 -16.45 -17.11
C ASP A 97 -7.61 -17.85 -16.56
N LEU A 98 -7.80 -18.86 -17.40
CA LEU A 98 -7.59 -20.26 -17.03
C LEU A 98 -6.11 -20.64 -16.98
N ARG A 99 -5.21 -19.88 -17.62
CA ARG A 99 -3.77 -20.19 -17.61
C ARG A 99 -3.16 -19.85 -16.26
N ASP A 100 -3.52 -18.67 -15.75
CA ASP A 100 -2.99 -18.16 -14.48
C ASP A 100 -3.95 -18.36 -13.29
N HIS A 101 -5.09 -19.02 -13.51
CA HIS A 101 -6.18 -19.17 -12.53
C HIS A 101 -6.60 -17.83 -11.91
N GLN A 102 -6.64 -16.78 -12.74
CA GLN A 102 -7.00 -15.42 -12.32
C GLN A 102 -8.38 -15.05 -12.85
N PHE A 103 -9.24 -14.61 -11.93
CA PHE A 103 -10.61 -14.22 -12.24
C PHE A 103 -10.84 -12.79 -11.75
N ARG A 104 -11.85 -12.12 -12.27
CA ARG A 104 -12.19 -10.76 -11.83
C ARG A 104 -13.68 -10.61 -11.63
N ILE A 105 -14.06 -10.20 -10.43
CA ILE A 105 -15.43 -9.80 -10.09
C ILE A 105 -15.50 -8.27 -10.12
N ARG A 106 -16.55 -7.73 -10.73
CA ARG A 106 -16.95 -6.33 -10.59
C ARG A 106 -18.08 -6.24 -9.57
N ASP A 107 -17.88 -5.55 -8.46
CA ASP A 107 -18.95 -5.33 -7.48
C ASP A 107 -19.96 -4.28 -7.96
N ASP A 108 -21.04 -4.09 -7.20
CA ASP A 108 -22.12 -3.15 -7.57
C ASP A 108 -21.72 -1.67 -7.44
N VAL A 109 -20.59 -1.38 -6.77
CA VAL A 109 -20.03 -0.03 -6.59
C VAL A 109 -18.95 0.26 -7.66
N GLY A 110 -18.62 -0.72 -8.50
CA GLY A 110 -17.68 -0.60 -9.61
C GLY A 110 -16.24 -1.02 -9.26
N ASN A 111 -15.97 -1.51 -8.05
CA ASN A 111 -14.66 -2.02 -7.68
C ASN A 111 -14.36 -3.31 -8.43
N ALA A 112 -13.11 -3.43 -8.87
CA ALA A 112 -12.62 -4.61 -9.56
C ALA A 112 -11.82 -5.49 -8.58
N ILE A 113 -12.37 -6.66 -8.27
CA ILE A 113 -11.84 -7.62 -7.31
C ILE A 113 -11.17 -8.75 -8.07
N ALA A 114 -9.86 -8.92 -7.88
CA ALA A 114 -9.09 -9.98 -8.54
C ALA A 114 -9.08 -11.24 -7.67
N LEU A 115 -9.67 -12.32 -8.15
CA LEU A 115 -9.59 -13.63 -7.49
C LEU A 115 -8.38 -14.39 -8.03
N ARG A 116 -7.66 -15.08 -7.16
CA ARG A 116 -6.48 -15.87 -7.51
C ARG A 116 -6.65 -17.26 -6.92
N HIS A 117 -6.03 -18.26 -7.55
CA HIS A 117 -6.08 -19.64 -7.06
C HIS A 117 -7.52 -20.19 -6.95
N VAL A 118 -8.42 -19.75 -7.84
CA VAL A 118 -9.83 -20.18 -7.83
C VAL A 118 -9.92 -21.69 -7.97
N VAL A 119 -10.52 -22.32 -6.96
CA VAL A 119 -10.83 -23.75 -6.96
C VAL A 119 -11.84 -24.07 -8.07
N ASP A 120 -11.61 -25.16 -8.80
CA ASP A 120 -12.43 -25.58 -9.95
C ASP A 120 -12.55 -24.49 -11.04
N ALA A 121 -11.43 -23.87 -11.41
CA ALA A 121 -11.37 -22.80 -12.41
C ALA A 121 -12.16 -23.08 -13.69
N GLU A 122 -12.14 -24.31 -14.21
CA GLU A 122 -12.91 -24.68 -15.41
C GLU A 122 -14.43 -24.58 -15.19
N ARG A 123 -14.93 -25.01 -14.03
CA ARG A 123 -16.35 -24.90 -13.69
C ARG A 123 -16.74 -23.44 -13.50
N VAL A 124 -15.90 -22.65 -12.84
CA VAL A 124 -16.14 -21.23 -12.59
C VAL A 124 -16.08 -20.40 -13.88
N ALA A 125 -15.26 -20.79 -14.85
CA ALA A 125 -15.18 -20.12 -16.15
C ALA A 125 -16.53 -20.05 -16.88
N SER A 126 -17.37 -21.08 -16.71
CA SER A 126 -18.72 -21.11 -17.28
C SER A 126 -19.66 -20.04 -16.71
N LEU A 127 -19.30 -19.44 -15.56
CA LEU A 127 -20.06 -18.40 -14.88
C LEU A 127 -19.71 -16.98 -15.37
N ILE A 128 -18.91 -16.84 -16.43
CA ILE A 128 -18.57 -15.54 -17.00
C ILE A 128 -19.86 -14.74 -17.30
N ASN A 129 -19.83 -13.44 -16.99
CA ASN A 129 -20.93 -12.50 -17.08
C ASN A 129 -22.11 -12.78 -16.11
N GLN A 130 -22.03 -13.79 -15.23
CA GLN A 130 -23.03 -14.06 -14.21
C GLN A 130 -22.69 -13.37 -12.89
N ARG A 131 -23.70 -13.18 -12.04
CA ARG A 131 -23.52 -12.70 -10.67
C ARG A 131 -23.05 -13.87 -9.80
N VAL A 132 -21.94 -13.69 -9.10
CA VAL A 132 -21.28 -14.72 -8.30
C VAL A 132 -20.93 -14.16 -6.92
N THR A 133 -20.85 -15.07 -5.95
CA THR A 133 -20.26 -14.80 -4.64
C THR A 133 -18.94 -15.56 -4.56
N ALA A 134 -17.84 -14.84 -4.39
CA ALA A 134 -16.55 -15.43 -4.08
C ALA A 134 -16.32 -15.38 -2.58
N THR A 135 -15.75 -16.44 -2.02
CA THR A 135 -15.38 -16.53 -0.61
C THR A 135 -13.92 -16.92 -0.54
N GLY A 136 -13.13 -16.23 0.28
CA GLY A 136 -11.72 -16.57 0.47
C GLY A 136 -10.98 -15.61 1.38
N GLN A 137 -9.71 -15.91 1.65
CA GLN A 137 -8.86 -15.06 2.48
C GLN A 137 -8.48 -13.79 1.73
N ALA A 138 -8.81 -12.62 2.27
CA ALA A 138 -8.53 -11.34 1.63
C ALA A 138 -7.04 -10.93 1.78
N SER A 139 -6.30 -10.82 0.66
CA SER A 139 -5.00 -10.12 0.65
C SER A 139 -5.16 -8.75 0.03
N ARG A 140 -4.68 -7.68 0.69
CA ARG A 140 -4.69 -6.32 0.13
C ARG A 140 -3.44 -6.10 -0.73
N GLY A 141 -3.59 -6.01 -2.04
CA GLY A 141 -2.51 -5.57 -2.93
C GLY A 141 -2.32 -4.05 -2.89
N ALA A 142 -1.12 -3.55 -3.23
CA ALA A 142 -0.75 -2.12 -3.30
C ALA A 142 -1.61 -1.24 -4.23
N ARG A 143 -2.62 -1.82 -4.88
CA ARG A 143 -3.73 -1.14 -5.57
C ARG A 143 -5.05 -1.76 -5.15
N GLY A 144 -5.45 -1.57 -3.89
CA GLY A 144 -6.84 -1.75 -3.42
C GLY A 144 -7.60 -2.99 -3.93
N GLY A 145 -6.93 -4.14 -4.04
CA GLY A 145 -7.57 -5.39 -4.49
C GLY A 145 -7.58 -6.38 -3.34
N VAL A 146 -8.76 -6.92 -3.03
CA VAL A 146 -8.91 -8.12 -2.20
C VAL A 146 -8.70 -9.34 -3.09
N ALA A 147 -7.65 -10.13 -2.86
CA ALA A 147 -7.54 -11.46 -3.45
C ALA A 147 -8.19 -12.45 -2.49
N GLY A 148 -9.03 -13.37 -2.97
CA GLY A 148 -9.63 -14.44 -2.16
C GLY A 148 -9.10 -15.80 -2.63
N SER A 149 -8.70 -16.65 -1.68
CA SER A 149 -8.36 -18.08 -1.85
C SER A 149 -9.55 -19.00 -1.58
#